data_AF-A0A4Q0IDL7-F1
#
_entry.id   AF-A0A4Q0IDL7-F1
#
_cell.length_a   1.000
_cell.length_b   1.000
_cell.length_c   1.000
_cell.angle_alpha   90.00
_cell.angle_beta   90.00
_cell.angle_gamma   90.00
#
_symmetry.space_group_name_H-M   'P 1'
#
loop_
_entity.id
_entity.type
_entity.pdbx_description
1 polymer ?
#
loop_
_entity_poly.entity_id
_entity_poly.type
_entity_poly.pdbx_seq_one_letter_code
_entity_poly.pdbx_strand_id
1 'polypeptide(L)'
;QVHHNKVKFIQLSRVDAGQILAVIVAEGNVIKNNILAVDRELDDETLLKLNILLNTHLNGLSMEEINLGMIAAMKQQAGIHSEIVSKVIDAVADAIKADEDLEIYTSGANNIFRYPELADQSKASELINAFEEKQ
;
A
#
# COMPACT_ATOMS: atom_id res chain seq x y z
N GLN A 1 -0.97 -18.77 -11.49
CA GLN A 1 -1.15 -17.45 -12.11
C GLN A 1 -0.67 -16.47 -11.08
N VAL A 2 0.27 -15.59 -11.41
CA VAL A 2 0.74 -14.57 -10.46
C VAL A 2 -0.36 -13.53 -10.35
N HIS A 3 -0.97 -13.38 -9.18
CA HIS A 3 -1.97 -12.35 -8.93
C HIS A 3 -1.23 -11.02 -8.86
N HIS A 4 -1.21 -10.27 -9.96
CA HIS A 4 -0.61 -8.94 -9.97
C HIS A 4 -1.60 -8.02 -9.26
N ASN A 5 -1.24 -7.54 -8.08
CA ASN A 5 -2.12 -6.66 -7.32
C ASN A 5 -2.24 -5.30 -8.03
N LYS A 6 -3.46 -4.92 -8.39
CA LYS A 6 -3.77 -3.70 -9.14
C LYS A 6 -4.31 -2.60 -8.23
N VAL A 7 -4.07 -1.35 -8.59
CA VAL A 7 -4.67 -0.21 -7.89
C VAL A 7 -6.18 -0.18 -8.17
N LYS A 8 -7.00 -0.23 -7.12
CA LYS A 8 -8.45 -0.02 -7.21
C LYS A 8 -8.84 1.44 -7.13
N PHE A 9 -8.15 2.22 -6.30
CA PHE A 9 -8.51 3.61 -6.04
C PHE A 9 -7.42 4.36 -5.27
N ILE A 10 -7.29 5.67 -5.52
CA ILE A 10 -6.43 6.59 -4.77
C ILE A 10 -7.27 7.80 -4.33
N GLN A 11 -7.19 8.18 -3.05
CA GLN A 11 -7.77 9.41 -2.53
C GLN A 11 -6.70 10.27 -1.86
N LEU A 12 -6.61 11.52 -2.28
CA LEU A 12 -5.91 12.58 -1.56
C LEU A 12 -6.91 13.42 -0.80
N SER A 13 -6.66 13.64 0.49
CA SER A 13 -7.45 14.51 1.37
C SER A 13 -6.54 15.43 2.14
N ARG A 14 -6.91 16.71 2.26
CA ARG A 14 -6.18 17.66 3.11
C ARG A 14 -6.28 17.23 4.57
N VAL A 15 -5.16 17.29 5.29
CA VAL A 15 -5.15 17.13 6.75
C VAL A 15 -4.95 18.50 7.39
N ASP A 16 -3.93 19.22 6.95
CA ASP A 16 -3.66 20.61 7.32
C ASP A 16 -2.93 21.36 6.17
N ALA A 17 -2.40 22.55 6.45
CA ALA A 17 -1.73 23.38 5.45
C ALA A 17 -0.42 22.77 4.90
N GLY A 18 0.23 21.87 5.63
CA GLY A 18 1.50 21.25 5.26
C GLY A 18 1.40 19.74 5.03
N GLN A 19 0.23 19.15 5.18
CA GLN A 19 0.03 17.70 5.12
C GLN A 19 -1.23 17.30 4.37
N ILE A 20 -1.10 16.24 3.58
CA ILE A 20 -2.22 15.53 2.96
C ILE A 20 -2.17 14.05 3.31
N LEU A 21 -3.34 13.43 3.40
CA LEU A 21 -3.51 11.99 3.52
C LEU A 21 -3.72 11.41 2.12
N ALA A 22 -2.88 10.45 1.73
CA ALA A 22 -3.08 9.58 0.59
C ALA A 22 -3.61 8.22 1.07
N VAL A 23 -4.81 7.87 0.64
CA VAL A 23 -5.40 6.54 0.84
C VAL A 23 -5.31 5.78 -0.47
N ILE A 24 -4.58 4.68 -0.50
CA ILE A 24 -4.44 3.80 -1.66
C ILE A 24 -5.16 2.49 -1.35
N VAL A 25 -6.07 2.10 -2.22
CA VAL A 25 -6.76 0.82 -2.18
C VAL A 25 -6.28 -0.01 -3.36
N ALA A 26 -5.79 -1.21 -3.09
CA ALA A 26 -5.39 -2.18 -4.10
C ALA A 26 -6.36 -3.39 -4.12
N GLU A 27 -6.20 -4.28 -5.10
CA GLU A 27 -6.80 -5.60 -5.05
C GLU A 27 -6.34 -6.39 -3.81
N GLY A 28 -7.01 -7.49 -3.51
CA GLY A 28 -6.82 -8.19 -2.22
C GLY A 28 -7.36 -7.44 -0.99
N ASN A 29 -8.05 -6.30 -1.18
CA ASN A 29 -8.54 -5.41 -0.11
C ASN A 29 -7.43 -4.79 0.74
N VAL A 30 -6.24 -4.65 0.17
CA VAL A 30 -5.14 -3.92 0.80
C VAL A 30 -5.45 -2.43 0.79
N ILE A 31 -5.35 -1.81 1.96
CA ILE A 31 -5.50 -0.36 2.14
C ILE A 31 -4.22 0.18 2.78
N LYS A 32 -3.63 1.20 2.17
CA LYS A 32 -2.49 1.94 2.72
C LYS A 32 -2.85 3.40 2.90
N ASN A 33 -2.45 3.95 4.04
CA ASN A 33 -2.68 5.33 4.43
C ASN A 33 -1.33 6.01 4.65
N ASN A 34 -1.02 7.02 3.85
CA ASN A 34 0.26 7.72 3.89
C ASN A 34 0.02 9.21 4.12
N ILE A 35 0.62 9.77 5.17
CA ILE A 35 0.69 11.23 5.36
C ILE A 35 1.85 11.75 4.53
N LEU A 36 1.57 12.66 3.60
CA LEU A 36 2.54 13.29 2.72
C LEU A 36 2.71 14.75 3.12
N ALA A 37 3.95 15.14 3.41
CA ALA A 37 4.30 16.54 3.60
C ALA A 37 4.27 17.28 2.26
N VAL A 38 3.69 18.48 2.26
CA VAL A 38 3.59 19.41 1.12
C VAL A 38 4.10 20.78 1.52
N ASP A 39 4.81 21.45 0.61
CA ASP A 39 5.43 22.76 0.90
C ASP A 39 4.42 23.92 0.96
N ARG A 40 3.20 23.67 0.48
CA ARG A 40 2.12 24.65 0.43
C ARG A 40 0.79 23.96 0.59
N GLU A 41 -0.16 24.69 1.15
CA GLU A 41 -1.53 24.26 1.23
C GLU A 41 -2.12 24.10 -0.19
N LEU A 42 -2.78 22.98 -0.44
CA LEU A 42 -3.42 22.68 -1.72
C LEU A 42 -4.88 23.06 -1.64
N ASP A 43 -5.38 24.00 -2.44
CA ASP A 43 -6.82 24.26 -2.50
C ASP A 43 -7.64 23.04 -2.97
N ASP A 44 -8.95 23.08 -2.75
CA ASP A 44 -9.83 21.95 -3.05
C ASP A 44 -9.87 21.62 -4.56
N GLU A 45 -9.72 22.64 -5.42
CA GLU A 45 -9.64 22.47 -6.87
C GLU A 45 -8.39 21.69 -7.27
N THR A 46 -7.24 22.02 -6.68
CA THR A 46 -5.96 21.35 -6.91
C THR A 46 -6.00 19.92 -6.42
N LEU A 47 -6.54 19.67 -5.21
CA LEU A 47 -6.74 18.33 -4.69
C LEU A 47 -7.64 17.50 -5.60
N LEU A 48 -8.74 18.07 -6.09
CA LEU A 48 -9.63 17.40 -7.03
C LEU A 48 -8.91 17.05 -8.33
N LYS A 49 -8.18 17.99 -8.92
CA LYS A 49 -7.39 17.77 -10.14
C LYS A 49 -6.35 16.67 -9.97
N LEU A 50 -5.66 16.64 -8.83
CA LEU A 50 -4.68 15.59 -8.53
C LEU A 50 -5.36 14.22 -8.36
N ASN A 51 -6.49 14.15 -7.65
CA ASN A 51 -7.27 12.91 -7.54
C ASN A 51 -7.70 12.37 -8.90
N ILE A 52 -8.22 13.24 -9.78
CA ILE A 52 -8.61 12.86 -11.15
C ILE A 52 -7.39 12.39 -11.94
N LEU A 53 -6.29 13.14 -11.90
CA LEU A 53 -5.05 12.78 -12.60
C LEU A 53 -4.56 11.39 -12.18
N LEU A 54 -4.44 11.15 -10.88
CA LEU A 54 -3.95 9.89 -10.33
C LEU A 54 -4.84 8.71 -10.72
N ASN A 55 -6.16 8.83 -10.51
CA ASN A 55 -7.08 7.72 -10.83
C ASN A 55 -7.24 7.52 -12.35
N THR A 56 -7.09 8.55 -13.17
CA THR A 56 -7.17 8.40 -14.64
C THR A 56 -6.03 7.56 -15.17
N HIS A 57 -4.83 7.70 -14.59
CA HIS A 57 -3.64 7.02 -15.08
C HIS A 57 -3.32 5.72 -14.35
N LEU A 58 -3.66 5.59 -13.06
CA LEU A 58 -3.20 4.46 -12.23
C LEU A 58 -4.27 3.42 -11.94
N ASN A 59 -5.56 3.75 -12.05
CA ASN A 59 -6.64 2.83 -11.73
C ASN A 59 -6.61 1.59 -12.65
N GLY A 60 -6.69 0.40 -12.05
CA GLY A 60 -6.67 -0.88 -12.77
C GLY A 60 -5.29 -1.33 -13.23
N LEU A 61 -4.23 -0.57 -12.95
CA LEU A 61 -2.86 -0.92 -13.28
C LEU A 61 -2.15 -1.62 -12.12
N SER A 62 -1.32 -2.58 -12.49
CA SER A 62 -0.28 -3.17 -11.64
C SER A 62 1.02 -2.35 -11.71
N MET A 63 1.95 -2.61 -10.80
CA MET A 63 3.25 -1.91 -10.79
C MET A 63 4.05 -2.07 -12.09
N GLU A 64 3.94 -3.21 -12.76
CA GLU A 64 4.66 -3.48 -14.02
C GLU A 64 4.13 -2.65 -15.19
N GLU A 65 2.85 -2.26 -15.14
CA GLU A 65 2.19 -1.47 -16.18
C GLU A 65 2.50 0.04 -16.02
N ILE A 66 2.87 0.47 -14.82
CA ILE A 66 3.24 1.86 -14.51
C ILE A 66 4.67 2.13 -14.97
N ASN A 67 4.81 2.68 -16.17
CA ASN A 67 6.11 2.97 -16.78
C ASN A 67 6.56 4.44 -16.60
N LEU A 68 7.85 4.69 -16.83
CA LEU A 68 8.47 6.01 -16.66
C LEU A 68 7.85 7.09 -17.56
N GLY A 69 7.38 6.72 -18.76
CA GLY A 69 6.72 7.66 -19.68
C GLY A 69 5.40 8.19 -19.14
N MET A 70 4.59 7.30 -18.55
CA MET A 70 3.36 7.66 -17.86
C MET A 70 3.64 8.56 -16.65
N ILE A 71 4.61 8.18 -15.81
CA ILE A 71 5.01 8.97 -14.64
C ILE A 71 5.46 10.38 -15.07
N ALA A 72 6.27 10.48 -16.13
CA ALA A 72 6.72 11.76 -16.67
C ALA A 72 5.55 12.63 -17.16
N ALA A 73 4.59 12.03 -17.89
CA ALA A 73 3.39 12.73 -18.35
C ALA A 73 2.54 13.24 -17.18
N MET A 74 2.32 12.41 -16.15
CA MET A 74 1.60 12.81 -14.94
C MET A 74 2.30 13.94 -14.21
N LYS A 75 3.63 13.86 -14.04
CA LYS A 75 4.42 14.93 -13.42
C LYS A 75 4.32 16.24 -14.20
N GLN A 76 4.35 16.17 -15.53
CA GLN A 76 4.17 17.34 -16.38
C GLN A 76 2.77 17.96 -16.20
N GLN A 77 1.72 17.15 -16.17
CA GLN A 77 0.34 17.60 -15.95
C GLN A 77 0.13 18.18 -14.54
N ALA A 78 0.80 17.64 -13.53
CA ALA A 78 0.76 18.14 -12.16
C ALA A 78 1.54 19.45 -11.96
N GLY A 79 2.44 19.80 -12.88
CA GLY A 79 3.22 21.03 -12.83
C GLY A 79 4.00 21.18 -11.52
N ILE A 80 3.71 22.24 -10.78
CA ILE A 80 4.35 22.54 -9.48
C ILE A 80 4.08 21.47 -8.40
N HIS A 81 3.11 20.57 -8.63
CA HIS A 81 2.75 19.48 -7.72
C HIS A 81 3.33 18.12 -8.15
N SER A 82 4.31 18.11 -9.07
CA SER A 82 4.97 16.88 -9.55
C SER A 82 5.62 16.03 -8.44
N GLU A 83 6.01 16.64 -7.32
CA GLU A 83 6.53 15.89 -6.17
C GLU A 83 5.45 15.02 -5.51
N ILE A 84 4.21 15.50 -5.43
CA ILE A 84 3.07 14.73 -4.90
C ILE A 84 2.84 13.49 -5.76
N VAL A 85 2.94 13.62 -7.09
CA VAL A 85 2.85 12.47 -8.00
C VAL A 85 3.93 11.44 -7.66
N SER A 86 5.17 11.87 -7.45
CA SER A 86 6.27 10.95 -7.07
C SER A 86 5.95 10.19 -5.77
N LYS A 87 5.57 10.93 -4.73
CA LYS A 87 5.24 10.37 -3.42
C LYS A 87 4.07 9.37 -3.47
N VAL A 88 3.07 9.64 -4.31
CA VAL A 88 1.94 8.73 -4.50
C VAL A 88 2.35 7.47 -5.26
N ILE A 89 3.19 7.58 -6.29
CA ILE A 89 3.71 6.41 -7.02
C ILE A 89 4.52 5.51 -6.09
N ASP A 90 5.37 6.10 -5.24
CA ASP A 90 6.13 5.35 -4.22
C ASP A 90 5.18 4.64 -3.24
N ALA A 91 4.14 5.34 -2.75
CA ALA A 91 3.13 4.75 -1.87
C ALA A 91 2.31 3.63 -2.53
N VAL A 92 2.03 3.73 -3.83
CA VAL A 92 1.39 2.67 -4.63
C VAL A 92 2.30 1.46 -4.74
N ALA A 93 3.59 1.66 -4.99
CA ALA A 93 4.57 0.57 -5.04
C ALA A 93 4.65 -0.17 -3.70
N ASP A 94 4.64 0.56 -2.58
CA ASP A 94 4.62 -0.03 -1.24
C ASP A 94 3.32 -0.78 -0.94
N ALA A 95 2.18 -0.28 -1.42
CA ALA A 95 0.88 -0.93 -1.26
C ALA A 95 0.80 -2.28 -1.98
N ILE A 96 1.36 -2.36 -3.19
CA ILE A 96 1.35 -3.57 -4.02
C ILE A 96 2.38 -4.60 -3.50
N LYS A 97 3.59 -4.17 -3.11
CA LYS A 97 4.61 -5.08 -2.56
C LYS A 97 4.21 -5.75 -1.25
N ALA A 98 3.48 -5.04 -0.38
CA ALA A 98 3.06 -5.56 0.92
C ALA A 98 2.10 -6.78 0.81
N ASP A 99 1.48 -7.00 -0.35
CA ASP A 99 0.61 -8.14 -0.60
C ASP A 99 1.37 -9.38 -1.10
N GLU A 100 2.40 -9.19 -1.94
CA GLU A 100 3.30 -10.28 -2.37
C GLU A 100 4.02 -10.93 -1.19
N ASP A 101 4.47 -10.11 -0.23
CA ASP A 101 5.05 -10.57 1.04
C ASP A 101 4.02 -11.25 1.95
N LEU A 102 2.70 -11.09 1.75
CA LEU A 102 1.65 -11.74 2.53
C LEU A 102 1.20 -13.06 1.87
N GLU A 103 1.19 -13.12 0.53
CA GLU A 103 0.82 -14.31 -0.24
C GLU A 103 1.83 -15.47 -0.07
N ILE A 104 3.13 -15.16 0.04
CA ILE A 104 4.18 -16.15 0.32
C ILE A 104 3.97 -16.82 1.71
N TYR A 105 3.32 -16.16 2.65
CA TYR A 105 3.10 -16.69 4.01
C TYR A 105 1.79 -17.50 4.17
N THR A 106 0.95 -17.59 3.13
CA THR A 106 -0.33 -18.33 3.22
C THR A 106 -0.37 -19.61 2.40
N SER A 107 0.63 -19.84 1.53
CA SER A 107 0.72 -21.05 0.73
C SER A 107 1.45 -22.19 1.48
N GLY A 108 0.69 -22.91 2.29
CA GLY A 108 1.05 -24.29 2.65
C GLY A 108 0.82 -24.66 4.11
N ALA A 109 -0.37 -25.14 4.43
CA ALA A 109 -0.70 -26.18 5.41
C ALA A 109 -0.02 -26.24 6.81
N ASN A 110 0.79 -25.27 7.26
CA ASN A 110 1.34 -25.28 8.62
C ASN A 110 1.63 -23.86 9.10
N ASN A 111 0.63 -23.32 9.76
CA ASN A 111 0.54 -21.97 10.33
C ASN A 111 1.41 -21.85 11.60
N ILE A 112 2.70 -22.25 11.54
CA ILE A 112 3.61 -22.33 12.71
C ILE A 112 4.43 -21.04 12.92
N PHE A 113 4.53 -20.15 11.94
CA PHE A 113 5.37 -18.94 12.04
C PHE A 113 4.61 -17.67 12.48
N ARG A 114 3.57 -17.82 13.31
CA ARG A 114 2.85 -16.66 13.86
C ARG A 114 3.54 -15.98 15.06
N TYR A 115 4.59 -16.60 15.60
CA TYR A 115 5.31 -16.06 16.76
C TYR A 115 6.77 -16.52 16.71
N PRO A 116 7.76 -15.61 16.72
CA PRO A 116 9.18 -16.00 16.79
C PRO A 116 9.51 -16.75 18.09
N GLU A 117 8.72 -16.59 19.15
CA GLU A 117 8.83 -17.40 20.37
C GLU A 117 8.32 -18.86 20.25
N LEU A 118 7.61 -19.21 19.16
CA LEU A 118 7.18 -20.59 18.86
C LEU A 118 8.10 -21.31 17.86
N ALA A 119 9.07 -20.61 17.28
CA ALA A 119 10.07 -21.22 16.40
C ALA A 119 11.07 -22.12 17.17
N ASP A 120 11.13 -21.96 18.50
CA ASP A 120 11.86 -22.85 19.39
C ASP A 120 10.96 -24.05 19.73
N GLN A 121 11.23 -25.20 19.11
CA GLN A 121 10.46 -26.44 19.32
C GLN A 121 10.32 -26.80 20.82
N SER A 122 11.29 -26.38 21.63
CA SER A 122 11.30 -26.52 23.10
C SER A 122 10.11 -25.82 23.77
N LYS A 123 9.79 -24.59 23.33
CA LYS A 123 8.72 -23.76 23.92
C LYS A 123 7.33 -24.13 23.41
N ALA A 124 7.24 -24.62 22.17
CA ALA A 124 5.99 -25.10 21.60
C ALA A 124 5.48 -26.36 22.33
N SER A 125 6.36 -27.27 22.73
CA SER A 125 6.00 -28.45 23.52
C SER A 125 5.49 -28.10 24.93
N GLU A 126 6.05 -27.08 25.59
CA GLU A 126 5.58 -26.65 26.92
C GLU A 126 4.14 -26.10 26.89
N LEU A 127 3.78 -25.35 25.85
CA LEU A 127 2.42 -24.81 25.68
C LEU A 127 1.40 -25.90 25.33
N ILE A 128 1.78 -26.91 24.54
CA ILE A 128 0.90 -28.04 24.23
C ILE A 128 0.65 -28.89 25.47
N ASN A 129 1.70 -29.18 26.26
CA ASN A 129 1.57 -29.94 27.50
C ASN A 129 0.71 -29.21 28.55
N ALA A 130 0.79 -27.88 28.62
CA ALA A 130 -0.03 -27.07 29.53
C ALA A 130 -1.53 -27.06 29.18
N PHE A 131 -1.90 -27.40 27.94
CA PHE A 131 -3.30 -27.53 27.52
C PHE A 131 -3.86 -28.95 27.65
N GLU A 132 -3.00 -29.98 27.73
CA GLU A 132 -3.44 -31.37 27.95
C GLU A 132 -3.69 -31.70 29.44
N GLU A 133 -3.10 -30.94 30.37
CA GLU A 133 -3.39 -31.07 31.82
C GLU A 133 -4.60 -30.25 32.27
N LYS A 134 -5.76 -30.43 31.63
CA LYS A 134 -7.06 -30.21 32.27
C LYS A 134 -8.07 -31.25 31.79
N GLN A 135 -7.98 -32.44 32.40
CA GLN A 135 -9.20 -33.18 32.74
C GLN A 135 -9.81 -32.59 34.02
#